data_AF-A0A453SY97-F1
#
_entry.id   AF-A0A453SY97-F1
#
_cell.length_a   1.000
_cell.length_b   1.000
_cell.length_c   1.000
_cell.angle_alpha   90.00
_cell.angle_beta   90.00
_cell.angle_gamma   90.00
#
_symmetry.space_group_name_H-M   'P 1'
#
loop_
_entity.id
_entity.type
_entity.pdbx_description
1 polymer ?
#
loop_
_entity_poly.entity_id
_entity_poly.type
_entity_poly.pdbx_seq_one_letter_code
_entity_poly.pdbx_strand_id
1 'polypeptide(L)' 'GDLSLPDDWVMMDCSMVYLGGGRFCVAKIFEFRVGDDRLGMGAVISGLEVVRRGEPSKLVIVKHKSKFYKFTRDEIECIL' A
#
# COMPACT_ATOMS: atom_id res chain seq x y z
N GLY A 1 12.61 -11.21 -2.21
CA GLY A 1 11.55 -12.09 -2.71
C GLY A 1 10.41 -11.21 -3.12
N ASP A 2 10.06 -11.24 -4.39
CA ASP A 2 8.91 -10.50 -4.90
C ASP A 2 7.65 -11.24 -4.42
N LEU A 3 6.94 -10.66 -3.45
CA LEU A 3 5.66 -11.18 -3.00
C LEU A 3 4.65 -10.73 -4.05
N SER A 4 4.45 -11.55 -5.09
CA SER A 4 3.35 -11.35 -6.02
C SER A 4 2.05 -11.36 -5.23
N LEU A 5 1.18 -10.39 -5.51
CA LEU A 5 -0.18 -10.39 -4.99
C LEU A 5 -0.89 -11.67 -5.45
N PRO A 6 -1.84 -12.21 -4.66
CA PRO A 6 -2.68 -13.31 -5.13
C PRO A 6 -3.42 -12.90 -6.40
N ASP A 7 -3.59 -13.85 -7.33
CA ASP A 7 -4.14 -13.61 -8.68
C ASP A 7 -5.58 -13.05 -8.67
N ASP A 8 -6.32 -13.25 -7.58
CA ASP A 8 -7.70 -12.80 -7.41
C ASP A 8 -7.84 -11.40 -6.79
N TRP A 9 -6.72 -10.73 -6.47
CA TRP A 9 -6.72 -9.40 -5.88
C TRP A 9 -6.71 -8.33 -6.98
N VAL A 10 -7.72 -7.47 -6.96
CA VAL A 10 -7.84 -6.32 -7.86
C VAL A 10 -7.42 -5.06 -7.10
N MET A 11 -6.40 -4.35 -7.59
CA MET A 11 -6.02 -3.05 -7.01
C MET A 11 -7.04 -2.00 -7.42
N MET A 12 -7.74 -1.45 -6.44
CA MET A 12 -8.81 -0.47 -6.65
C MET A 12 -8.29 0.97 -6.59
N ASP A 13 -7.32 1.22 -5.70
CA ASP A 13 -6.73 2.55 -5.54
C ASP A 13 -5.28 2.46 -5.04
N CYS A 14 -4.49 3.50 -5.32
CA CYS A 14 -3.13 3.66 -4.84
C CYS A 14 -2.83 5.13 -4.56
N SER A 15 -2.61 5.45 -3.28
CA SER A 15 -2.27 6.78 -2.80
C SER A 15 -0.88 6.81 -2.15
N MET A 16 -0.16 7.93 -2.32
CA MET A 16 1.16 8.14 -1.70
C MET A 16 1.22 9.52 -1.03
N VAL A 17 1.76 9.56 0.19
CA VAL A 17 1.97 10.78 0.96
C VAL A 17 3.44 10.90 1.36
N TYR A 18 4.04 12.06 1.13
CA TYR A 18 5.38 12.38 1.61
C TYR A 18 5.34 12.85 3.07
N LEU A 19 6.09 12.18 3.95
CA LEU A 19 6.11 12.43 5.40
C LEU A 19 7.36 13.23 5.85
N GLY A 20 8.14 13.77 4.90
CA GLY A 20 9.38 14.50 5.18
C GLY A 20 10.58 13.58 5.47
N GLY A 21 11.78 14.10 5.21
CA GLY A 21 13.05 13.41 5.49
C GLY A 21 13.25 12.13 4.69
N GLY A 22 12.78 12.10 3.43
CA GLY A 22 12.86 10.90 2.59
C GLY A 22 11.90 9.78 2.96
N ARG A 23 10.92 10.04 3.85
CA ARG A 23 9.92 9.05 4.27
C ARG A 23 8.63 9.22 3.49
N PHE A 24 8.01 8.10 3.11
CA PHE A 24 6.74 8.04 2.39
C PHE A 24 5.80 7.06 3.06
N CYS A 25 4.50 7.35 3.00
CA CYS A 25 3.45 6.37 3.23
C CYS A 25 2.79 6.06 1.89
N VAL A 26 2.65 4.78 1.56
CA VAL A 26 1.94 4.31 0.35
C VAL A 26 0.78 3.44 0.82
N ALA A 27 -0.43 3.81 0.45
CA ALA A 27 -1.63 3.03 0.68
C ALA A 27 -2.09 2.44 -0.65
N LYS A 28 -2.21 1.12 -0.72
CA LYS A 28 -2.80 0.40 -1.86
C LYS A 28 -4.07 -0.30 -1.39
N ILE A 29 -5.20 0.00 -2.01
CA ILE A 29 -6.49 -0.61 -1.70
C ILE A 29 -6.73 -1.74 -2.69
N PHE A 30 -7.16 -2.88 -2.17
CA PHE A 30 -7.48 -4.07 -2.94
C PHE A 30 -8.89 -4.53 -2.64
N GLU A 31 -9.53 -5.08 -3.66
CA GLU A 31 -10.72 -5.91 -3.57
C GLU A 31 -10.31 -7.36 -3.87
N PHE A 32 -10.82 -8.33 -3.11
CA PHE A 32 -10.47 -9.74 -3.25
C PHE A 32 -11.64 -10.64 -2.88
N ARG A 33 -11.61 -11.91 -3.30
CA ARG A 33 -12.71 -12.85 -3.02
C ARG A 33 -12.64 -13.35 -1.58
N VAL A 34 -13.80 -13.45 -0.94
CA VAL A 34 -13.98 -14.03 0.40
C VAL A 34 -15.04 -15.12 0.28
N GLY A 35 -14.62 -16.33 -0.11
CA GLY A 35 -15.53 -17.43 -0.43
C GLY A 35 -16.18 -17.29 -1.81
N ASP A 36 -17.27 -18.02 -2.05
CA ASP A 36 -17.79 -18.22 -3.40
C ASP A 36 -18.42 -16.97 -4.02
N ASP A 37 -19.06 -16.07 -3.25
CA ASP A 37 -19.78 -14.90 -3.82
C ASP A 37 -19.59 -13.57 -3.08
N ARG A 38 -18.67 -13.49 -2.11
CA ARG A 38 -18.47 -12.25 -1.35
C ARG A 38 -17.15 -11.59 -1.72
N LEU A 39 -17.18 -10.28 -1.87
CA LEU A 39 -15.99 -9.46 -2.03
C LEU A 39 -15.58 -8.89 -0.67
N GLY A 40 -14.31 -8.99 -0.35
CA GLY A 40 -13.66 -8.29 0.76
C GLY A 40 -12.81 -7.15 0.24
N MET A 41 -12.56 -6.17 1.10
CA MET A 41 -11.59 -5.12 0.81
C MET A 41 -10.48 -5.11 1.85
N GLY A 42 -9.35 -4.55 1.45
CA GLY A 42 -8.28 -4.29 2.38
C GLY A 42 -7.26 -3.31 1.82
N ALA A 43 -6.49 -2.71 2.72
CA ALA A 43 -5.42 -1.80 2.38
C ALA A 43 -4.08 -2.37 2.81
N VAL A 44 -3.12 -2.36 1.90
CA VAL A 44 -1.70 -2.49 2.25
C VAL A 44 -1.14 -1.10 2.48
N ILE A 45 -0.87 -0.77 3.74
CA ILE A 45 -0.21 0.48 4.13
C ILE A 45 1.28 0.19 4.29
N SER A 46 2.10 0.85 3.47
CA SER A 46 3.55 0.69 3.43
C SER A 46 4.26 1.99 3.81
N GLY A 47 5.06 1.93 4.87
CA GLY A 47 6.01 2.98 5.21
C GLY A 47 7.36 2.73 4.54
N LEU A 48 7.83 3.69 3.76
CA LEU A 48 9.11 3.65 3.05
C LEU A 48 10.04 4.73 3.57
N GLU A 49 11.33 4.42 3.67
CA GLU A 49 12.40 5.39 3.87
C GLU A 49 13.39 5.27 2.72
N VAL A 50 13.60 6.37 2.01
CA VAL A 50 14.42 6.44 0.81
C VAL A 50 15.55 7.43 1.05
N VAL A 51 16.77 7.02 0.72
CA VAL A 51 17.97 7.87 0.80
C VAL A 51 18.71 7.85 -0.53
N ARG A 52 19.56 8.86 -0.75
CA ARG A 52 20.50 8.86 -1.86
C ARG A 52 21.79 8.14 -1.45
N ARG A 53 22.27 7.22 -2.28
CA ARG A 53 23.56 6.52 -2.09
C ARG A 53 24.33 6.40 -3.41
N GLY A 54 25.66 6.37 -3.30
CA GLY A 54 26.61 6.09 -4.39
C GLY A 54 26.88 7.26 -5.35
N GLU A 55 27.76 7.00 -6.33
CA GLU A 55 28.04 7.86 -7.48
C GLU A 55 27.80 7.10 -8.80
N PRO A 56 26.95 7.60 -9.71
CA PRO A 56 26.03 8.73 -9.53
C PRO A 56 24.96 8.41 -8.47
N SER A 57 24.40 9.45 -7.83
CA SER A 57 23.45 9.28 -6.73
C SER A 57 22.21 8.50 -7.18
N LYS A 58 21.93 7.37 -6.53
CA LYS A 58 20.71 6.57 -6.75
C LYS A 58 19.80 6.64 -5.52
N LEU A 59 18.50 6.68 -5.75
CA LEU A 59 17.51 6.53 -4.69
C LEU A 59 17.42 5.05 -4.30
N VAL A 60 17.58 4.77 -3.01
CA VAL A 60 17.52 3.41 -2.47
C VAL A 60 16.56 3.40 -1.30
N ILE A 61 15.65 2.43 -1.30
CA ILE A 61 14.78 2.16 -0.16
C ILE A 61 15.63 1.47 0.92
N VAL A 62 15.81 2.11 2.07
CA VAL A 62 16.58 1.58 3.20
C VAL A 62 15.71 1.02 4.31
N LYS A 63 14.42 1.38 4.32
CA LYS A 63 13.44 0.82 5.23
C LYS A 63 12.12 0.63 4.51
N HIS A 64 11.54 -0.54 4.69
CA HIS A 64 10.25 -0.92 4.15
C HIS A 64 9.48 -1.66 5.24
N LYS A 65 8.31 -1.14 5.62
CA LYS A 65 7.40 -1.81 6.56
C LYS A 65 5.99 -1.73 6.02
N SER A 66 5.37 -2.88 5.80
CA SER A 66 3.99 -2.95 5.31
C SER A 66 3.10 -3.64 6.33
N LYS A 67 1.84 -3.17 6.41
CA LYS A 67 0.77 -3.84 7.14
C LYS A 67 -0.46 -3.91 6.27
N PHE A 68 -1.12 -5.05 6.29
CA PHE A 68 -2.41 -5.25 5.65
C PHE A 68 -3.53 -5.03 6.66
N TYR A 69 -4.57 -4.29 6.26
CA TYR A 69 -5.78 -4.05 7.03
C TYR A 69 -6.96 -4.50 6.20
N LYS A 70 -7.72 -5.47 6.69
CA LYS A 70 -8.99 -5.86 6.09
C LYS A 70 -10.09 -4.94 6.59
N PHE A 71 -10.93 -4.44 5.70
CA PHE A 71 -12.10 -3.64 6.04
C PHE A 71 -13.28 -4.01 5.15
N THR A 72 -14.49 -3.75 5.65
CA THR A 72 -15.74 -3.82 4.90
C THR A 72 -15.94 -2.53 4.12
N ARG A 73 -16.72 -2.55 3.03
CA ARG A 73 -17.21 -1.32 2.38
C ARG A 73 -18.16 -0.60 3.34
N ASP A 74 -17.59 0.05 4.33
CA ASP A 74 -18.26 1.04 5.14
C ASP A 74 -17.80 2.37 4.55
N GLU A 75 -18.62 2.92 3.66
CA GLU A 75 -18.40 4.24 3.09
C GLU A 75 -18.40 5.22 4.27
N ILE A 76 -17.22 5.72 4.64
CA ILE A 76 -17.16 6.99 5.36
C ILE A 76 -17.51 8.03 4.29
N GLU A 77 -18.80 8.33 4.16
CA GLU A 77 -19.25 9.55 3.51
C GLU A 77 -18.48 10.70 4.18
N CYS A 78 -17.61 11.36 3.42
CA CYS A 78 -16.66 12.34 3.92
C CYS A 78 -17.30 13.31 4.93
N ILE A 79 -16.66 13.52 6.08
CA ILE A 79 -16.87 14.75 6.85
C ILE A 79 -16.09 15.84 6.11
N LEU A 80 -16.79 16.60 5.26
CA LEU A 80 -16.30 17.83 4.64
C LEU A 80 -16.17 18.95 5.67
#